data_AF-A0A960YBI0-F1
#
_entry.id   AF-A0A960YBI0-F1
#
_cell.length_a   1.000
_cell.length_b   1.000
_cell.length_c   1.000
_cell.angle_alpha   90.00
_cell.angle_beta   90.00
_cell.angle_gamma   90.00
#
_symmetry.space_group_name_H-M   'P 1'
#
loop_
_entity.id
_entity.type
_entity.pdbx_description
1 polymer ?
#
loop_
_entity_poly.entity_id
_entity_poly.type
_entity_poly.pdbx_seq_one_letter_code
_entity_poly.pdbx_strand_id
1 'polypeptide(L)'
;IFIMPGGSKEAWKSSKFRYRLLWDGRYGFIKMALRNQAPIIPSANVGTDDTYHVFFDGYTTAYKVFRSKKVLLPISLPIGLGVLPMPVKMKQYIGEPIYLPYPPEAADDQEVVKECQRLVKGRVYELIDRGLREREETMLNRFI
;
A
#
# COMPACT_ATOMS: atom_id res chain seq x y z
N ILE A 1 2.43 1.16 16.80
CA ILE A 1 2.38 2.20 15.75
C ILE A 1 1.85 1.59 14.46
N PHE A 2 1.12 2.35 13.63
CA PHE A 2 0.68 1.90 12.32
C PHE A 2 1.36 2.75 11.25
N ILE A 3 1.95 2.11 10.24
CA ILE A 3 2.76 2.79 9.23
C ILE A 3 2.22 2.42 7.84
N MET A 4 2.08 3.43 6.99
CA MET A 4 1.70 3.27 5.58
C MET A 4 2.88 3.70 4.71
N PRO A 5 3.78 2.78 4.29
CA PRO A 5 5.01 3.17 3.60
C PRO A 5 4.72 3.90 2.28
N GLY A 6 3.65 3.56 1.55
CA GLY A 6 3.27 4.23 0.30
C GLY A 6 2.79 5.69 0.47
N GLY A 7 2.24 6.02 1.65
CA GLY A 7 1.75 7.35 1.99
C GLY A 7 0.75 7.92 0.97
N SER A 8 0.79 9.26 0.79
CA SER A 8 -0.13 9.96 -0.11
C SER A 8 0.00 9.52 -1.57
N LYS A 9 1.19 9.15 -2.03
CA LYS A 9 1.38 8.69 -3.42
C LYS A 9 0.55 7.45 -3.72
N GLU A 10 0.50 6.50 -2.79
CA GLU A 10 -0.31 5.29 -2.94
C GLU A 10 -1.81 5.58 -2.79
N ALA A 11 -2.19 6.52 -1.93
CA ALA A 11 -3.58 6.93 -1.76
C ALA A 11 -4.18 7.60 -3.01
N TRP A 12 -3.36 8.29 -3.80
CA TRP A 12 -3.78 9.05 -4.99
C TRP A 12 -3.33 8.42 -6.32
N LYS A 13 -2.96 7.13 -6.29
CA LYS A 13 -2.56 6.38 -7.49
C LYS A 13 -3.77 6.17 -8.41
N SER A 14 -3.50 6.06 -9.71
CA SER A 14 -4.53 5.69 -10.68
C SER A 14 -5.14 4.32 -10.33
N SER A 15 -6.43 4.17 -10.60
CA SER A 15 -7.18 2.91 -10.48
C SER A 15 -6.54 1.73 -11.22
N LYS A 16 -5.71 2.01 -12.23
CA LYS A 16 -4.93 0.98 -12.95
C LYS A 16 -3.89 0.30 -12.07
N PHE A 17 -3.52 0.91 -10.96
CA PHE A 17 -2.56 0.39 -9.97
C PHE A 17 -3.25 -0.01 -8.66
N ARG A 18 -4.57 -0.27 -8.67
CA ARG A 18 -5.26 -0.85 -7.52
C ARG A 18 -4.54 -2.11 -7.06
N TYR A 19 -4.49 -2.29 -5.74
CA TYR A 19 -3.85 -3.41 -5.06
C TYR A 19 -2.36 -3.55 -5.33
N ARG A 20 -1.70 -2.50 -5.87
CA ARG A 20 -0.24 -2.42 -5.98
C ARG A 20 0.36 -1.51 -4.92
N LEU A 21 1.47 -1.96 -4.35
CA LEU A 21 2.23 -1.26 -3.32
C LEU A 21 3.34 -0.39 -3.95
N LEU A 22 3.27 0.93 -3.75
CA LEU A 22 4.12 1.97 -4.33
C LEU A 22 5.09 2.57 -3.30
N TRP A 23 5.88 1.71 -2.65
CA TRP A 23 6.73 2.13 -1.54
C TRP A 23 7.98 2.93 -1.97
N ASP A 24 8.40 2.86 -3.24
CA ASP A 24 9.41 3.75 -3.87
C ASP A 24 10.65 4.06 -3.02
N GLY A 25 11.35 3.04 -2.56
CA GLY A 25 12.57 3.25 -1.78
C GLY A 25 12.36 3.85 -0.39
N ARG A 26 11.13 3.82 0.15
CA ARG A 26 10.87 4.21 1.53
C ARG A 26 11.21 3.06 2.46
N TYR A 27 12.37 3.20 3.09
CA TYR A 27 12.95 2.17 3.96
C TYR A 27 12.92 2.51 5.45
N GLY A 28 12.45 3.71 5.84
CA GLY A 28 12.54 4.20 7.21
C GLY A 28 11.92 3.24 8.24
N PHE A 29 10.81 2.60 7.90
CA PHE A 29 10.16 1.64 8.79
C PHE A 29 10.98 0.36 9.00
N ILE A 30 11.70 -0.12 7.98
CA ILE A 30 12.63 -1.26 8.11
C ILE A 30 13.80 -0.87 9.00
N LYS A 31 14.39 0.31 8.78
CA LYS A 31 15.50 0.80 9.61
C LYS A 31 15.09 0.94 11.07
N MET A 32 13.87 1.42 11.33
CA MET A 32 13.34 1.51 12.69
C MET A 32 13.08 0.13 13.31
N ALA A 33 12.52 -0.81 12.55
CA ALA A 33 12.31 -2.17 13.02
C ALA A 33 13.64 -2.86 13.37
N LEU A 34 14.66 -2.75 12.52
CA LEU A 34 16.01 -3.28 12.78
C LEU A 34 16.63 -2.66 14.04
N ARG A 35 16.68 -1.33 14.13
CA ARG A 35 17.30 -0.63 15.27
C ARG A 35 16.66 -0.95 16.61
N ASN A 36 15.35 -1.18 16.62
CA ASN A 36 14.60 -1.47 17.84
C ASN A 36 14.33 -2.97 18.04
N GLN A 37 14.82 -3.82 17.12
CA GLN A 37 14.53 -5.26 17.08
C GLN A 37 13.02 -5.56 17.24
N ALA A 38 12.19 -4.70 16.64
CA ALA A 38 10.75 -4.76 16.77
C ALA A 38 10.17 -5.62 15.65
N PRO A 39 9.20 -6.51 15.95
CA PRO A 39 8.53 -7.28 14.91
C PRO A 39 7.68 -6.37 14.02
N ILE A 40 7.59 -6.73 12.74
CA ILE A 40 6.70 -6.08 11.78
C ILE A 40 5.50 -6.98 11.55
N ILE A 41 4.30 -6.48 11.80
CA ILE A 41 3.05 -7.21 11.54
C ILE A 41 2.48 -6.71 10.21
N PRO A 42 2.48 -7.53 9.14
CA PRO A 42 1.91 -7.16 7.85
C PRO A 42 0.40 -6.96 7.95
N SER A 43 -0.11 -6.00 7.19
CA SER A 43 -1.52 -5.62 7.22
C SER A 43 -1.95 -5.16 5.84
N ALA A 44 -3.06 -5.70 5.34
CA ALA A 44 -3.61 -5.37 4.03
C ALA A 44 -5.10 -5.09 4.12
N ASN A 45 -5.57 -4.04 3.45
CA ASN A 45 -6.99 -3.79 3.28
C ASN A 45 -7.42 -4.14 1.85
N VAL A 46 -8.42 -5.01 1.72
CA VAL A 46 -9.08 -5.27 0.44
C VAL A 46 -10.44 -4.59 0.43
N GLY A 47 -10.70 -3.77 -0.59
CA GLY A 47 -11.91 -2.96 -0.72
C GLY A 47 -11.67 -1.45 -0.61
N THR A 48 -10.69 -0.97 0.17
CA THR A 48 -10.37 0.48 0.21
C THR A 48 -9.98 1.00 -1.17
N ASP A 49 -9.16 0.25 -1.89
CA ASP A 49 -8.72 0.65 -3.24
C ASP A 49 -9.89 0.74 -4.22
N ASP A 50 -11.09 0.22 -3.92
CA ASP A 50 -12.30 0.20 -4.76
C ASP A 50 -13.29 1.34 -4.50
N THR A 51 -13.10 2.12 -3.44
CA THR A 51 -14.08 3.16 -3.05
C THR A 51 -14.17 4.31 -4.03
N TYR A 52 -13.10 4.57 -4.77
CA TYR A 52 -13.05 5.63 -5.77
C TYR A 52 -12.46 5.12 -7.07
N HIS A 53 -12.98 5.61 -8.19
CA HIS A 53 -12.32 5.50 -9.48
C HIS A 53 -11.46 6.73 -9.75
N VAL A 54 -10.16 6.57 -9.51
CA VAL A 54 -9.14 7.55 -9.84
C VAL A 54 -8.67 7.34 -11.28
N PHE A 55 -8.99 8.27 -12.19
CA PHE A 55 -8.66 8.15 -13.61
C PHE A 55 -7.17 8.34 -13.90
N PHE A 56 -6.52 9.30 -13.23
CA PHE A 56 -5.13 9.68 -13.47
C PHE A 56 -4.34 9.71 -12.16
N ASP A 57 -3.04 9.40 -12.23
CA ASP A 57 -2.13 9.57 -11.09
C ASP A 57 -2.07 11.07 -10.73
N GLY A 58 -2.49 11.38 -9.50
CA GLY A 58 -2.70 12.76 -9.06
C GLY A 58 -1.43 13.59 -9.02
N TYR A 59 -0.31 12.99 -8.63
CA TYR A 59 0.98 13.69 -8.53
C TYR A 59 1.68 13.81 -9.87
N THR A 60 1.53 12.82 -10.75
CA THR A 60 2.05 12.88 -12.12
C THR A 60 1.33 13.96 -12.93
N THR A 61 0.00 14.04 -12.79
CA THR A 61 -0.81 15.09 -13.43
C THR A 61 -0.43 16.47 -12.89
N ALA A 62 -0.33 16.61 -11.56
CA ALA A 62 0.12 17.84 -10.93
C ALA A 62 1.51 18.28 -11.41
N TYR A 63 2.47 17.36 -11.51
CA TYR A 63 3.80 17.66 -12.06
C TYR A 63 3.74 18.12 -13.51
N LYS A 64 2.94 17.49 -14.37
CA LYS A 64 2.81 17.89 -15.78
C LYS A 64 2.20 19.27 -15.95
N VAL A 65 1.20 19.60 -15.14
CA VAL A 65 0.49 20.90 -15.19
C VAL A 65 1.36 22.02 -14.64
N PHE A 66 1.97 21.82 -13.47
CA PHE A 66 2.71 22.88 -12.77
C PHE A 66 4.23 22.86 -13.00
N ARG A 67 4.75 21.87 -13.75
CA ARG A 67 6.19 21.61 -13.97
C ARG A 67 7.02 21.57 -12.69
N SER A 68 6.40 21.28 -11.56
CA SER A 68 7.01 21.33 -10.23
C SER A 68 6.71 20.06 -9.45
N LYS A 69 7.72 19.52 -8.76
CA LYS A 69 7.53 18.41 -7.82
C LYS A 69 7.02 18.88 -6.45
N LYS A 70 6.90 20.20 -6.24
CA LYS A 70 6.44 20.82 -4.98
C LYS A 70 4.92 20.97 -4.89
N VAL A 71 4.16 20.42 -5.83
CA VAL A 71 2.70 20.54 -5.79
C VAL A 71 2.18 19.74 -4.60
N LEU A 72 1.63 20.45 -3.62
CA LEU A 72 1.15 19.89 -2.36
C LEU A 72 -0.14 19.08 -2.54
N LEU A 73 -0.96 19.44 -3.54
CA LEU A 73 -2.24 18.83 -3.80
C LEU A 73 -2.20 17.95 -5.06
N PRO A 74 -2.56 16.65 -4.97
CA PRO A 74 -2.70 15.80 -6.14
C PRO A 74 -3.87 16.32 -7.01
N ILE A 75 -3.64 16.49 -8.31
CA ILE A 75 -4.73 16.75 -9.27
C ILE A 75 -5.22 15.40 -9.75
N SER A 76 -6.18 14.84 -9.03
CA SER A 76 -6.87 13.64 -9.47
C SER A 76 -8.38 13.88 -9.48
N LEU A 77 -9.09 13.12 -10.30
CA LEU A 77 -10.54 13.12 -10.36
C LEU A 77 -11.04 11.78 -9.79
N PRO A 78 -11.08 11.60 -8.45
CA PRO A 78 -11.68 10.42 -7.86
C PRO A 78 -13.20 10.51 -8.02
N ILE A 79 -13.79 9.55 -8.72
CA ILE A 79 -15.24 9.49 -8.90
C ILE A 79 -15.76 8.20 -8.26
N GLY A 80 -16.68 8.32 -7.30
CA GLY A 80 -17.49 7.21 -6.79
C GLY A 80 -18.95 7.41 -7.20
N LEU A 81 -19.85 7.59 -6.22
CA LEU A 81 -21.21 8.11 -6.44
C LEU A 81 -21.18 9.64 -6.53
N GLY A 82 -20.44 10.16 -7.52
CA GLY A 82 -20.00 11.56 -7.53
C GLY A 82 -18.77 11.76 -6.62
N VAL A 83 -18.84 12.71 -5.68
CA VAL A 83 -17.77 12.96 -4.68
C VAL A 83 -17.76 11.95 -3.52
N LEU A 84 -18.85 11.19 -3.37
CA LEU A 84 -18.99 10.17 -2.32
C LEU A 84 -18.34 8.85 -2.73
N PRO A 85 -17.78 8.08 -1.78
CA PRO A 85 -17.19 6.78 -2.08
C PRO A 85 -18.27 5.76 -2.50
N MET A 86 -17.88 4.82 -3.36
CA MET A 86 -18.68 3.65 -3.70
C MET A 86 -18.91 2.78 -2.45
N PRO A 87 -20.12 2.20 -2.28
CA PRO A 87 -20.38 1.26 -1.20
C PRO A 87 -19.68 -0.07 -1.49
N VAL A 88 -18.47 -0.23 -0.95
CA VAL A 88 -17.65 -1.45 -1.09
C VAL A 88 -17.41 -2.09 0.27
N LYS A 89 -17.52 -3.42 0.32
CA LYS A 89 -17.12 -4.18 1.51
C LYS A 89 -15.60 -4.14 1.67
N MET A 90 -15.14 -3.54 2.76
CA MET A 90 -13.74 -3.54 3.16
C MET A 90 -13.48 -4.72 4.10
N LYS A 91 -12.35 -5.40 3.91
CA LYS A 91 -11.85 -6.42 4.84
C LYS A 91 -10.38 -6.12 5.14
N GLN A 92 -10.06 -6.11 6.43
CA GLN A 92 -8.69 -6.03 6.91
C GLN A 92 -8.12 -7.43 7.12
N TYR A 93 -6.93 -7.67 6.59
CA TYR A 93 -6.18 -8.91 6.76
C TYR A 93 -4.92 -8.58 7.54
N ILE A 94 -4.68 -9.32 8.62
CA ILE A 94 -3.51 -9.19 9.48
C ILE A 94 -2.69 -10.46 9.32
N GLY A 95 -1.39 -10.30 9.07
CA GLY A 95 -0.45 -11.40 8.94
C GLY A 95 0.27 -11.71 10.24
N GLU A 96 1.09 -12.75 10.20
CA GLU A 96 1.94 -13.14 11.32
C GLU A 96 3.10 -12.14 11.54
N PRO A 97 3.59 -11.97 12.78
CA PRO A 97 4.76 -11.16 13.07
C PRO A 97 5.99 -11.62 12.28
N ILE A 98 6.69 -10.66 11.66
CA ILE A 98 7.98 -10.87 10.99
C ILE A 98 9.08 -10.34 11.89
N TYR A 99 9.96 -11.24 12.29
CA TYR A 99 11.23 -10.90 12.95
C TYR A 99 12.31 -10.80 11.87
N LEU A 100 12.99 -9.66 11.80
CA LEU A 100 14.08 -9.48 10.84
C LEU A 100 15.33 -10.19 11.40
N PRO A 101 15.93 -11.15 10.66
CA PRO A 101 17.02 -11.99 11.17
C PRO A 101 18.39 -11.29 11.11
N TYR A 102 18.43 -10.01 11.49
CA TYR A 102 19.63 -9.17 11.41
C TYR A 102 19.80 -8.34 12.68
N PRO A 103 21.04 -8.06 13.09
CA PRO A 103 21.31 -7.24 14.26
C PRO A 103 20.95 -5.76 13.99
N PRO A 104 20.81 -4.93 15.04
CA PRO A 104 20.39 -3.53 14.92
C PRO A 104 21.22 -2.68 13.93
N GLU A 105 22.52 -2.95 13.84
CA GLU A 105 23.50 -2.24 13.02
C GLU A 105 23.24 -2.44 11.52
N ALA A 106 22.57 -3.53 11.15
CA ALA A 106 22.20 -3.80 9.76
C ALA A 106 21.21 -2.77 9.18
N ALA A 107 20.64 -1.90 10.02
CA ALA A 107 19.82 -0.76 9.57
C ALA A 107 20.58 0.25 8.68
N ASP A 108 21.91 0.23 8.73
CA ASP A 108 22.78 1.10 7.93
C ASP A 108 23.31 0.41 6.66
N ASP A 109 23.13 -0.91 6.53
CA ASP A 109 23.37 -1.65 5.29
C ASP A 109 22.18 -1.51 4.33
N GLN A 110 22.41 -0.86 3.19
CA GLN A 110 21.36 -0.57 2.23
C GLN A 110 20.81 -1.83 1.55
N GLU A 111 21.63 -2.86 1.32
CA GLU A 111 21.17 -4.08 0.65
C GLU A 111 20.34 -4.94 1.60
N VAL A 112 20.75 -5.06 2.87
CA VAL A 112 19.95 -5.72 3.91
C VAL A 112 18.60 -5.03 4.09
N VAL A 113 18.60 -3.70 4.14
CA VAL A 113 17.36 -2.92 4.29
C VAL A 113 16.42 -3.10 3.10
N LYS A 114 16.95 -3.14 1.87
CA LYS A 114 16.17 -3.43 0.65
C LYS A 114 15.60 -4.84 0.68
N GLU A 115 16.40 -5.83 1.08
CA GLU A 115 15.97 -7.21 1.22
C GLU A 115 14.83 -7.36 2.23
N CYS A 116 15.00 -6.82 3.44
CA CYS A 116 13.97 -6.81 4.46
C CYS A 116 12.69 -6.12 3.96
N GLN A 117 12.81 -5.01 3.22
CA GLN A 117 11.65 -4.36 2.61
C GLN A 117 10.95 -5.29 1.60
N ARG A 118 11.69 -5.98 0.73
CA ARG A 118 11.11 -6.94 -0.23
C ARG A 118 10.38 -8.08 0.48
N LEU A 119 10.96 -8.62 1.54
CA LEU A 119 10.32 -9.65 2.38
C LEU A 119 8.97 -9.18 2.92
N VAL A 120 8.96 -8.03 3.62
CA VAL A 120 7.73 -7.48 4.20
C VAL A 120 6.70 -7.16 3.11
N LYS A 121 7.15 -6.57 1.99
CA LYS A 121 6.28 -6.26 0.86
C LYS A 121 5.64 -7.52 0.27
N GLY A 122 6.39 -8.60 0.14
CA GLY A 122 5.87 -9.91 -0.28
C GLY A 122 4.78 -10.43 0.65
N ARG A 123 4.99 -10.36 1.97
CA ARG A 123 3.99 -10.77 2.96
C ARG A 123 2.71 -9.94 2.92
N VAL A 124 2.80 -8.64 2.62
CA VAL A 124 1.60 -7.81 2.39
C VAL A 124 0.89 -8.24 1.10
N TYR A 125 1.63 -8.55 0.01
CA TYR A 125 1.01 -9.07 -1.22
C TYR A 125 0.29 -10.39 -1.01
N GLU A 126 0.84 -11.32 -0.23
CA GLU A 126 0.15 -12.57 0.12
C GLU A 126 -1.22 -12.32 0.76
N LEU A 127 -1.33 -11.32 1.65
CA LEU A 127 -2.58 -10.92 2.28
C LEU A 127 -3.56 -10.27 1.29
N ILE A 128 -3.05 -9.42 0.38
CA ILE A 128 -3.85 -8.81 -0.69
C ILE A 128 -4.42 -9.91 -1.58
N ASP A 129 -3.57 -10.83 -2.07
CA ASP A 129 -3.96 -11.91 -2.96
C ASP A 129 -4.97 -12.84 -2.31
N ARG A 130 -4.77 -13.17 -1.03
CA ARG A 130 -5.76 -13.91 -0.23
C ARG A 130 -7.10 -13.17 -0.23
N GLY A 131 -7.10 -11.89 0.10
CA GLY A 131 -8.33 -11.14 0.23
C GLY A 131 -9.07 -10.91 -1.10
N LEU A 132 -8.34 -10.84 -2.22
CA LEU A 132 -8.93 -10.80 -3.55
C LEU A 132 -9.58 -12.13 -3.93
N ARG A 133 -8.92 -13.27 -3.66
CA ARG A 133 -9.50 -14.61 -3.88
C ARG A 133 -10.78 -14.83 -3.09
N GLU A 134 -10.76 -14.55 -1.78
CA GLU A 134 -11.96 -14.69 -0.93
C GLU A 134 -13.14 -13.83 -1.42
N ARG A 135 -12.84 -12.68 -2.03
CA ARG A 135 -13.86 -11.80 -2.58
C ARG A 135 -14.44 -12.34 -3.87
N GLU A 136 -13.62 -12.86 -4.78
CA GLU A 136 -14.07 -13.50 -6.01
C GLU A 136 -15.00 -14.69 -5.72
N GLU A 137 -14.60 -15.57 -4.79
CA GLU A 137 -15.42 -16.69 -4.32
C GLU A 137 -16.78 -16.23 -3.76
N THR A 138 -16.78 -15.17 -2.94
CA THR A 138 -18.02 -14.60 -2.39
C THR A 138 -18.95 -14.08 -3.49
N MET A 139 -18.40 -13.54 -4.58
CA MET A 139 -19.19 -13.03 -5.70
C MET A 139 -19.76 -14.18 -6.53
N LEU A 140 -18.98 -15.23 -6.82
CA LEU A 140 -19.43 -16.43 -7.53
C LEU A 140 -20.56 -17.13 -6.78
N ASN A 141 -20.43 -17.29 -5.45
CA ASN A 141 -21.45 -17.92 -4.60
C ASN A 141 -22.76 -17.13 -4.47
N ARG A 142 -22.84 -15.88 -4.96
CA ARG A 142 -24.09 -15.10 -5.01
C ARG A 142 -24.93 -15.38 -6.26
N PHE A 143 -24.36 -16.07 -7.26
CA PHE A 143 -25.01 -16.35 -8.54
C PHE A 143 -25.36 -17.82 -8.74
N ILE A 144 -25.13 -18.67 -7.74
CA ILE A 144 -25.52 -20.09 -7.66
C ILE A 144 -26.55 -20.20 -6.54
#